data_AF-A0A1I5IUM8-F1
#
_entry.id   AF-A0A1I5IUM8-F1
#
_cell.length_a   1.000
_cell.length_b   1.000
_cell.length_c   1.000
_cell.angle_alpha   90.00
_cell.angle_beta   90.00
_cell.angle_gamma   90.00
#
_symmetry.space_group_name_H-M   'P 1'
#
loop_
_entity.id
_entity.type
_entity.pdbx_description
1 polymer ?
#
loop_
_entity_poly.entity_id
_entity_poly.type
_entity_poly.pdbx_seq_one_letter_code
_entity_poly.pdbx_strand_id
1 'polypeptide(L)' 'MTDSYYTLLLGIDGACSLGDKQITYKLYDEEGKHLNPCGEIEENAYQYFMED' A
#
# COMPACT_ATOMS: atom_id res chain seq x y z
N MET A 1 4.55 -15.61 3.79
CA MET A 1 4.84 -14.94 2.51
C MET A 1 3.78 -13.90 2.20
N THR A 2 2.49 -14.24 2.34
CA THR A 2 1.34 -13.31 2.26
C THR A 2 1.51 -12.07 3.14
N ASP A 3 1.86 -12.24 4.41
CA ASP A 3 2.01 -11.13 5.35
C ASP A 3 3.07 -10.11 4.91
N SER A 4 4.21 -10.55 4.36
CA SER A 4 5.26 -9.63 3.95
C SER A 4 4.85 -8.75 2.77
N TYR A 5 4.09 -9.29 1.81
CA TYR A 5 3.56 -8.51 0.69
C TYR A 5 2.41 -7.60 1.12
N TYR A 6 1.52 -8.10 1.98
CA TYR A 6 0.43 -7.30 2.54
C TYR A 6 0.96 -6.10 3.35
N THR A 7 1.92 -6.34 4.26
CA THR A 7 2.59 -5.28 5.03
C THR A 7 3.33 -4.30 4.12
N LEU A 8 3.96 -4.78 3.03
CA LEU A 8 4.62 -3.90 2.06
C LEU A 8 3.63 -2.94 1.40
N LEU A 9 2.49 -3.45 0.93
CA LEU A 9 1.46 -2.65 0.26
C LEU A 9 0.84 -1.61 1.21
N LEU A 10 0.47 -2.02 2.43
CA LEU A 10 0.01 -1.10 3.48
C LEU A 10 1.08 -0.04 3.82
N GLY A 11 2.35 -0.46 3.86
CA GLY A 11 3.46 0.43 4.15
C GLY A 11 3.68 1.49 3.07
N ILE A 12 3.49 1.12 1.80
CA ILE A 12 3.55 2.07 0.68
C ILE A 12 2.38 3.05 0.74
N ASP A 13 1.19 2.58 1.11
CA ASP A 13 0.01 3.44 1.27
C ASP A 13 0.05 4.32 2.54
N GLY A 14 1.04 4.10 3.40
CA GLY A 14 1.20 4.80 4.68
C GLY A 14 0.29 4.29 5.80
N ALA A 15 -0.45 3.20 5.57
CA ALA A 15 -1.29 2.53 6.54
C ALA A 15 -0.50 1.66 7.53
N CYS A 16 0.77 1.33 7.23
CA CYS A 16 1.66 0.59 8.13
C CYS A 16 3.09 1.17 8.13
N SER A 17 3.89 0.81 9.14
CA SER A 17 5.32 1.15 9.19
C SER A 17 6.15 0.19 8.33
N LEU A 18 7.07 0.72 7.54
CA LEU A 18 8.12 -0.06 6.88
C LEU A 18 9.40 0.04 7.71
N GLY A 19 9.71 -1.03 8.43
CA GLY A 19 10.69 -0.98 9.53
C GLY A 19 10.17 -0.08 10.65
N ASP A 20 10.96 0.91 11.06
CA ASP A 20 10.66 1.76 12.22
C ASP A 20 9.98 3.09 11.87
N LYS A 21 9.54 3.26 10.61
CA LYS A 21 8.97 4.53 10.13
C LYS A 21 7.67 4.29 9.37
N GLN A 22 6.65 5.06 9.74
CA GLN A 22 5.40 5.18 9.00
C GLN A 22 5.44 6.47 8.18
N ILE A 23 5.34 6.33 6.86
CA ILE A 23 5.43 7.43 5.90
C ILE A 23 4.38 7.17 4.83
N THR A 24 3.61 8.19 4.48
CA THR A 24 2.70 8.12 3.32
C THR A 24 3.50 8.37 2.05
N TYR A 25 3.57 7.37 1.16
CA TYR A 25 4.19 7.52 -0.15
C TYR A 25 3.14 7.93 -1.18
N LYS A 26 3.58 8.73 -2.15
CA LYS A 26 2.80 9.05 -3.35
C LYS A 26 3.40 8.28 -4.52
N LEU A 27 2.62 7.40 -5.11
CA LEU A 27 3.01 6.62 -6.28
C LEU A 27 2.57 7.35 -7.54
N TYR A 28 3.49 7.46 -8.48
CA TYR A 28 3.21 8.00 -9.79
C TYR A 28 3.55 6.93 -10.84
N ASP A 29 2.68 6.75 -11.83
CA ASP A 29 3.05 5.97 -13.01
C ASP A 29 4.03 6.76 -13.91
N GLU A 30 4.45 6.13 -15.00
CA GLU A 30 5.38 6.73 -15.97
C GLU A 30 4.79 7.98 -16.66
N GLU A 31 3.47 8.13 -16.66
CA GLU A 31 2.77 9.29 -17.21
C GLU A 31 2.58 10.42 -16.16
N GLY A 32 3.01 10.20 -14.92
CA GLY A 32 2.90 11.16 -13.82
C GLY A 32 1.53 11.21 -13.17
N LYS A 33 0.67 10.20 -13.38
CA LYS A 33 -0.62 10.08 -12.69
C LYS A 33 -0.42 9.57 -11.27
N HIS A 34 -1.03 10.24 -10.31
CA HIS A 34 -1.03 9.80 -8.91
C HIS A 34 -1.92 8.57 -8.74
N LEU A 35 -1.33 7.46 -8.30
CA LEU A 35 -1.97 6.14 -8.26
C LEU A 35 -2.64 5.80 -6.93
N ASN A 36 -2.25 6.47 -5.84
CA ASN A 36 -2.81 6.25 -4.51
C ASN A 36 -3.21 7.56 -3.81
N PRO A 37 -4.11 8.37 -4.41
CA PRO A 37 -4.61 9.57 -3.77
C PRO A 37 -5.29 9.35 -2.41
N CYS A 38 -5.88 8.18 -2.13
CA CYS A 38 -6.58 7.95 -0.86
C CYS A 38 -6.75 6.47 -0.47
N GLY A 39 -5.72 5.81 0.06
CA GLY A 39 -5.90 4.51 0.74
C GLY A 39 -6.32 3.36 -0.19
N GLU A 40 -6.27 3.57 -1.52
CA GLU A 40 -6.79 2.61 -2.49
C GLU A 40 -5.94 1.32 -2.51
N ILE A 41 -4.67 1.39 -2.14
CA ILE A 41 -3.78 0.23 -2.15
C ILE A 41 -4.09 -0.67 -0.96
N GLU A 42 -4.34 -0.10 0.22
CA GLU A 42 -4.79 -0.84 1.39
C GLU A 42 -6.07 -1.63 1.09
N GLU A 43 -7.08 -0.96 0.51
CA GLU A 43 -8.36 -1.59 0.20
C GLU A 43 -8.18 -2.76 -0.78
N ASN A 44 -7.48 -2.54 -1.90
CA ASN A 44 -7.20 -3.60 -2.88
C ASN A 44 -6.37 -4.74 -2.27
N ALA A 45 -5.41 -4.43 -1.38
CA ALA A 45 -4.61 -5.44 -0.70
C ALA A 45 -5.46 -6.29 0.26
N TYR A 46 -6.39 -5.67 1.00
CA TYR A 46 -7.30 -6.39 1.88
C TYR A 46 -8.19 -7.34 1.08
N GLN A 47 -8.81 -6.86 -0.01
CA GLN A 47 -9.62 -7.66 -0.91
C GLN A 47 -8.85 -8.88 -1.47
N TYR A 48 -7.58 -8.70 -1.83
CA TYR A 48 -6.79 -9.77 -2.42
C TYR A 48 -6.25 -10.79 -1.40
N PHE A 49 -5.86 -10.34 -0.20
CA PHE A 49 -5.15 -11.18 0.78
C PHE A 49 -6.02 -11.67 1.95
N MET A 50 -7.13 -11.00 2.23
CA MET A 50 -7.95 -11.24 3.44
C MET A 50 -9.41 -11.61 3.14
N GLU A 51 -9.96 -11.20 1.99
CA GLU A 51 -11.26 -11.70 1.54
C GLU A 51 -11.11 -13.05 0.80
N ASP A 52 -12.06 -13.96 1.06
CA ASP A 52 -12.18 -15.31 0.46
C ASP A 52 -12.92 -15.28 -0.89
#